data_AF-A0A842XZ99-F1
#
_entry.id   AF-A0A842XZ99-F1
#
_cell.length_a   1.000
_cell.length_b   1.000
_cell.length_c   1.000
_cell.angle_alpha   90.00
_cell.angle_beta   90.00
_cell.angle_gamma   90.00
#
_symmetry.space_group_name_H-M   'P 1'
#
loop_
_entity.id
_entity.type
_entity.pdbx_description
1 polymer ?
#
loop_
_entity_poly.entity_id
_entity_poly.type
_entity_poly.pdbx_seq_one_letter_code
_entity_poly.pdbx_strand_id
1 'polypeptide(L)'
;MAGILDSGKLIELVIEKHNNFLCTFNSEFSELDGKLDSLKKESDGAKQELEKNETKILVLNEKYHLLFHQAKKQREELFSSVIDNMRTTGAPGIHDIKRKGERIAVLENKLQTTKNLGDEDKIIAEIKGILADFGHAVESAGITAAYSGVVDILNEANSSHKEMLAISGIPEKHAGAISELDKQINELEGRCNWLKNRVESHRNALSHWQTQKGGI
;
A
#
# COMPACT_ATOMS: atom_id res chain seq x y z
N MET A 1 54.51 32.49 38.88
CA MET A 1 55.33 32.72 37.66
C MET A 1 54.89 31.70 36.62
N ALA A 2 54.06 32.11 35.66
CA ALA A 2 53.68 31.26 34.54
C ALA A 2 54.86 31.23 33.57
N GLY A 3 55.62 30.13 33.59
CA GLY A 3 56.68 29.91 32.62
C GLY A 3 56.09 29.86 31.23
N ILE A 4 56.59 30.69 30.33
CA ILE A 4 56.25 30.65 28.90
C ILE A 4 56.59 29.25 28.41
N LEU A 5 55.58 28.48 28.01
CA LEU A 5 55.75 27.16 27.42
C LEU A 5 56.65 27.27 26.19
N ASP A 6 57.63 26.38 26.10
CA ASP A 6 58.46 26.24 24.91
C ASP A 6 57.59 26.00 23.66
N SER A 7 57.94 26.65 22.56
CA SER A 7 57.17 26.68 21.30
C SER A 7 56.90 25.26 20.78
N GLY A 8 57.90 24.38 20.86
CA GLY A 8 57.75 22.97 20.46
C GLY A 8 56.71 22.22 21.30
N LYS A 9 56.72 22.44 22.62
CA LYS A 9 55.77 21.82 23.56
C LYS A 9 54.34 22.36 23.37
N LEU A 10 54.20 23.62 22.97
CA LEU A 10 52.90 24.20 22.62
C LEU A 10 52.31 23.57 21.36
N ILE A 11 53.13 23.38 20.31
CA ILE A 11 52.71 22.74 19.05
C ILE A 11 52.29 21.29 19.29
N GLU A 12 53.00 20.55 20.15
CA GLU A 12 52.62 19.18 20.52
C GLU A 12 51.24 19.10 21.18
N LEU A 13 50.97 19.98 22.15
CA LEU A 13 49.66 20.04 22.81
C LEU A 13 48.53 20.39 21.82
N VAL A 14 48.79 21.25 20.84
CA VAL A 14 47.82 21.59 19.80
C VAL A 14 47.54 20.40 18.88
N ILE A 15 48.60 19.68 18.44
CA ILE A 15 48.48 18.45 17.63
C ILE A 15 47.66 17.39 18.39
N GLU A 16 47.98 17.15 19.66
CA GLU A 16 47.25 16.21 20.52
C GLU A 16 45.76 16.59 20.63
N LYS A 17 45.47 17.88 20.84
CA LYS A 17 44.10 18.38 20.88
C LYS A 17 43.34 18.14 19.58
N HIS A 18 43.95 18.39 18.42
CA HIS A 18 43.31 18.12 17.12
C HIS A 18 43.08 16.62 16.91
N ASN A 19 44.02 15.76 17.29
CA ASN A 19 43.84 14.30 17.23
C ASN A 19 42.69 13.83 18.14
N ASN A 20 42.60 14.33 19.37
CA ASN A 20 41.50 13.97 20.28
C ASN A 20 40.14 14.37 19.70
N PHE A 21 40.02 15.58 19.13
CA PHE A 21 38.79 15.98 18.45
C PHE A 21 38.46 15.10 17.24
N LEU A 22 39.47 14.74 16.44
CA LEU A 22 39.27 13.84 15.30
C LEU A 22 38.79 12.46 15.75
N CYS A 23 39.35 11.88 16.81
CA CYS A 23 38.87 10.62 17.37
C CYS A 23 37.40 10.71 17.79
N THR A 24 37.03 11.74 18.56
CA THR A 24 35.65 11.93 19.02
C THR A 24 34.68 12.13 17.86
N PHE A 25 35.00 13.03 16.92
CA PHE A 25 34.12 13.33 15.79
C PHE A 25 33.98 12.15 14.82
N ASN A 26 35.05 11.39 14.56
CA ASN A 26 34.97 10.22 13.69
C ASN A 26 34.17 9.08 14.34
N SER A 27 34.29 8.88 15.66
CA SER A 27 33.48 7.89 16.39
C SER A 27 32.01 8.23 16.31
N GLU A 28 31.66 9.49 16.63
CA GLU A 28 30.26 9.96 16.55
C GLU A 28 29.74 9.87 15.11
N PHE A 29 30.55 10.28 14.12
CA PHE A 29 30.17 10.21 12.72
C PHE A 29 29.85 8.77 12.29
N SER A 30 30.71 7.80 12.64
CA SER A 30 30.48 6.39 12.27
C SER A 30 29.21 5.82 12.89
N GLU A 31 28.87 6.22 14.12
CA GLU A 31 27.63 5.79 14.78
C GLU A 31 26.38 6.38 14.11
N LEU A 32 26.43 7.67 13.77
CA LEU A 32 25.30 8.36 13.15
C LEU A 32 25.11 7.97 11.68
N ASP A 33 26.18 7.73 10.94
CA ASP A 33 26.14 7.28 9.55
C ASP A 33 25.47 5.90 9.44
N GLY A 34 25.80 4.97 10.34
CA GLY A 34 25.12 3.66 10.40
C GLY A 34 23.65 3.75 10.77
N LYS A 35 23.27 4.64 11.68
CA LYS A 35 21.85 4.92 12.02
C LYS A 35 21.10 5.53 10.84
N LEU A 36 21.73 6.50 10.16
CA LEU A 36 21.17 7.16 8.99
C LEU A 36 20.90 6.15 7.86
N ASP A 37 21.84 5.26 7.58
CA ASP A 37 21.67 4.20 6.59
C ASP A 37 20.53 3.24 6.95
N SER A 38 20.39 2.90 8.24
CA SER A 38 19.28 2.06 8.71
C SER A 38 17.94 2.74 8.51
N LEU A 39 17.82 4.02 8.89
CA LEU A 39 16.58 4.79 8.74
C LEU A 39 16.21 5.02 7.27
N LYS A 40 17.19 5.26 6.40
CA LYS A 40 16.96 5.35 4.94
C LYS A 40 16.38 4.06 4.38
N LYS A 41 16.97 2.90 4.74
CA LYS A 41 16.44 1.59 4.34
C LYS A 41 15.03 1.35 4.86
N GLU A 42 14.73 1.77 6.07
CA GLU A 42 13.39 1.67 6.66
C GLU A 42 12.38 2.58 5.93
N SER A 43 12.75 3.83 5.65
CA SER A 43 11.92 4.78 4.88
C SER A 43 11.65 4.25 3.46
N ASP A 44 12.68 3.76 2.77
CA ASP A 44 12.55 3.19 1.43
C ASP A 44 11.66 1.93 1.44
N GLY A 45 11.84 1.04 2.42
CA GLY A 45 10.99 -0.14 2.59
C GLY A 45 9.53 0.23 2.86
N ALA A 46 9.29 1.24 3.71
CA ALA A 46 7.95 1.74 3.98
C ALA A 46 7.30 2.38 2.74
N LYS A 47 8.07 3.12 1.94
CA LYS A 47 7.62 3.70 0.66
C LYS A 47 7.24 2.63 -0.35
N GLN A 48 8.03 1.56 -0.47
CA GLN A 48 7.72 0.44 -1.36
C GLN A 48 6.45 -0.31 -0.94
N GLU A 49 6.27 -0.58 0.36
CA GLU A 49 5.04 -1.22 0.85
C GLU A 49 3.82 -0.30 0.72
N LEU A 50 3.98 1.02 0.87
CA LEU A 50 2.93 2.00 0.58
C LEU A 50 2.48 1.90 -0.89
N GLU A 51 3.42 2.03 -1.84
CA GLU A 51 3.14 1.98 -3.28
C GLU A 51 2.48 0.65 -3.70
N LYS A 52 2.95 -0.47 -3.14
CA LYS A 52 2.37 -1.79 -3.35
C LYS A 52 0.93 -1.87 -2.85
N ASN A 53 0.63 -1.32 -1.68
CA ASN A 53 -0.73 -1.32 -1.14
C ASN A 53 -1.65 -0.39 -1.92
N GLU A 54 -1.18 0.78 -2.34
CA GLU A 54 -1.94 1.70 -3.21
C GLU A 54 -2.26 1.04 -4.56
N THR A 55 -1.28 0.41 -5.18
CA THR A 55 -1.46 -0.36 -6.43
C THR A 55 -2.48 -1.48 -6.22
N LYS A 56 -2.37 -2.22 -5.10
CA LYS A 56 -3.30 -3.30 -4.78
C LYS A 56 -4.74 -2.78 -4.60
N ILE A 57 -4.93 -1.64 -3.94
CA ILE A 57 -6.25 -1.00 -3.80
C ILE A 57 -6.85 -0.67 -5.18
N LEU A 58 -6.06 -0.08 -6.08
CA LEU A 58 -6.51 0.24 -7.43
C LEU A 58 -6.93 -1.02 -8.20
N VAL A 59 -6.10 -2.06 -8.16
CA VAL A 59 -6.39 -3.35 -8.83
C VAL A 59 -7.65 -4.01 -8.26
N LEU A 60 -7.83 -4.00 -6.93
CA LEU A 60 -9.02 -4.58 -6.31
C LEU A 60 -10.29 -3.77 -6.65
N ASN A 61 -10.19 -2.45 -6.74
CA ASN A 61 -11.30 -1.59 -7.15
C ASN A 61 -11.70 -1.84 -8.62
N GLU A 62 -10.72 -1.97 -9.52
CA GLU A 62 -10.99 -2.31 -10.92
C GLU A 62 -11.60 -3.72 -11.03
N LYS A 63 -11.01 -4.70 -10.34
CA LYS A 63 -11.52 -6.08 -10.26
C LYS A 63 -12.97 -6.12 -9.77
N TYR A 64 -13.28 -5.36 -8.72
CA TYR A 64 -14.63 -5.23 -8.18
C TYR A 64 -15.66 -4.81 -9.24
N HIS A 65 -15.38 -3.74 -9.98
CA HIS A 65 -16.27 -3.25 -11.02
C HIS A 65 -16.37 -4.20 -12.23
N LEU A 66 -15.25 -4.79 -12.65
CA LEU A 66 -15.21 -5.77 -13.74
C LEU A 66 -16.05 -7.01 -13.42
N LEU A 67 -15.92 -7.56 -12.22
CA LEU A 67 -16.68 -8.73 -11.80
C LEU A 67 -18.18 -8.41 -11.74
N PHE A 68 -18.58 -7.23 -11.27
CA PHE A 68 -20.00 -6.85 -11.32
C PHE A 68 -20.54 -6.73 -12.74
N HIS A 69 -19.76 -6.17 -13.66
CA HIS A 69 -20.14 -6.12 -15.06
C HIS A 69 -20.24 -7.53 -15.66
N GLN A 70 -19.30 -8.42 -15.33
CA GLN A 70 -19.30 -9.80 -15.81
C GLN A 70 -20.50 -10.60 -15.27
N ALA A 71 -20.82 -10.46 -13.98
CA ALA A 71 -21.99 -11.08 -13.37
C ALA A 71 -23.29 -10.64 -14.05
N LYS A 72 -23.42 -9.32 -14.29
CA LYS A 72 -24.56 -8.75 -15.01
C LYS A 72 -24.69 -9.32 -16.42
N LYS A 73 -23.61 -9.33 -17.19
CA LYS A 73 -23.59 -9.86 -18.56
C LYS A 73 -23.98 -11.34 -18.59
N GLN A 74 -23.37 -12.16 -17.74
CA GLN A 74 -23.66 -13.58 -17.68
C GLN A 74 -25.10 -13.85 -17.26
N ARG A 75 -25.66 -13.05 -16.35
CA ARG A 75 -27.08 -13.11 -16.00
C ARG A 75 -27.97 -12.76 -17.20
N GLU A 76 -27.67 -11.68 -17.92
CA GLU A 76 -28.46 -11.27 -19.08
C GLU A 76 -28.48 -12.34 -20.18
N GLU A 77 -27.33 -12.96 -20.44
CA GLU A 77 -27.19 -14.09 -21.36
C GLU A 77 -27.98 -15.32 -20.88
N LEU A 78 -27.88 -15.67 -19.59
CA LEU A 78 -28.62 -16.76 -18.97
C LEU A 78 -30.13 -16.58 -19.10
N PHE A 79 -30.64 -15.40 -18.73
CA PHE A 79 -32.07 -15.10 -18.79
C PHE A 79 -32.58 -15.07 -20.24
N SER A 80 -31.80 -14.51 -21.16
CA SER A 80 -32.16 -14.48 -22.59
C SER A 80 -32.25 -15.89 -23.17
N SER A 81 -31.24 -16.72 -22.92
CA SER A 81 -31.20 -18.12 -23.37
C SER A 81 -32.38 -18.93 -22.82
N VAL A 82 -32.71 -18.77 -21.53
CA VAL A 82 -33.85 -19.44 -20.92
C VAL A 82 -35.17 -18.97 -21.54
N ILE A 83 -35.37 -17.65 -21.71
CA ILE A 83 -36.59 -17.11 -22.32
C ILE A 83 -36.78 -17.63 -23.75
N ASP A 84 -35.71 -17.71 -24.54
CA ASP A 84 -35.79 -18.20 -25.92
C ASP A 84 -36.04 -19.73 -25.98
N ASN A 85 -35.48 -20.51 -25.06
CA ASN A 85 -35.81 -21.92 -24.92
C ASN A 85 -37.26 -22.14 -24.49
N MET A 86 -37.77 -21.34 -23.55
CA MET A 86 -39.18 -21.41 -23.14
C MET A 86 -40.14 -21.07 -24.28
N ARG A 87 -39.79 -20.09 -25.14
CA ARG A 87 -40.58 -19.77 -26.35
C ARG A 87 -40.61 -20.92 -27.33
N THR A 88 -39.45 -21.54 -27.57
CA THR A 88 -39.30 -22.66 -28.51
C THR A 88 -40.08 -23.90 -28.04
N THR A 89 -40.10 -24.14 -26.74
CA THR A 89 -40.76 -25.30 -26.11
C THR A 89 -42.22 -25.05 -25.72
N GLY A 90 -42.71 -23.81 -25.83
CA GLY A 90 -44.05 -23.42 -25.39
C GLY A 90 -44.26 -23.46 -23.88
N ALA A 91 -43.18 -23.38 -23.08
CA ALA A 91 -43.25 -23.45 -21.63
C ALA A 91 -43.93 -22.20 -21.02
N PRO A 92 -44.86 -22.36 -20.05
CA PRO A 92 -45.47 -21.24 -19.35
C PRO A 92 -44.48 -20.57 -18.39
N GLY A 93 -44.75 -19.33 -17.96
CA GLY A 93 -43.97 -18.66 -16.91
C GLY A 93 -42.93 -17.64 -17.39
N ILE A 94 -42.83 -17.37 -18.69
CA ILE A 94 -41.90 -16.36 -19.26
C ILE A 94 -42.00 -15.00 -18.57
N HIS A 95 -43.21 -14.55 -18.23
CA HIS A 95 -43.42 -13.27 -17.56
C HIS A 95 -42.80 -13.23 -16.15
N ASP A 96 -42.89 -14.33 -15.40
CA ASP A 96 -42.31 -14.42 -14.06
C ASP A 96 -40.77 -14.40 -14.12
N ILE A 97 -40.19 -15.13 -15.08
CA ILE A 97 -38.75 -15.12 -15.34
C ILE A 97 -38.27 -13.71 -15.70
N LYS A 98 -38.98 -12.98 -16.58
CA LYS A 98 -38.64 -11.58 -16.89
C LYS A 98 -38.69 -10.69 -15.65
N ARG A 99 -39.75 -10.81 -14.83
CA ARG A 99 -39.89 -10.05 -13.59
C ARG A 99 -38.74 -10.31 -12.61
N LYS A 100 -38.30 -11.56 -12.47
CA LYS A 100 -37.12 -11.92 -11.65
C LYS A 100 -35.85 -11.25 -12.19
N GLY A 101 -35.67 -11.25 -13.52
CA GLY A 101 -34.53 -10.58 -14.17
C GLY A 101 -34.50 -9.07 -13.92
N GLU A 102 -35.65 -8.40 -14.06
CA GLU A 102 -35.80 -6.97 -13.74
C GLU A 102 -35.52 -6.66 -12.27
N ARG A 103 -36.00 -7.52 -11.36
CA ARG A 103 -35.72 -7.37 -9.93
C ARG A 103 -34.22 -7.47 -9.64
N ILE A 104 -33.52 -8.44 -10.23
CA ILE A 104 -32.07 -8.57 -10.07
C ILE A 104 -31.36 -7.34 -10.63
N ALA A 105 -31.77 -6.81 -11.78
CA ALA A 105 -31.16 -5.60 -12.35
C ALA A 105 -31.27 -4.38 -11.41
N VAL A 106 -32.39 -4.23 -10.69
CA VAL A 106 -32.54 -3.19 -9.66
C VAL A 106 -31.57 -3.40 -8.50
N LEU A 107 -31.37 -4.65 -8.07
CA LEU A 107 -30.44 -5.00 -6.98
C LEU A 107 -28.97 -4.81 -7.40
N GLU A 108 -28.60 -5.15 -8.64
CA GLU A 108 -27.26 -4.93 -9.21
C GLU A 108 -26.91 -3.44 -9.24
N ASN A 109 -27.85 -2.58 -9.66
CA ASN A 109 -27.63 -1.13 -9.65
C ASN A 109 -27.43 -0.59 -8.21
N LYS A 110 -28.12 -1.17 -7.22
CA LYS A 110 -27.91 -0.82 -5.80
C LYS A 110 -26.55 -1.27 -5.28
N LEU A 111 -26.05 -2.44 -5.73
CA LEU A 111 -24.71 -2.92 -5.38
C LEU A 111 -23.62 -1.97 -5.88
N GLN A 112 -23.75 -1.46 -7.11
CA GLN A 112 -22.76 -0.53 -7.68
C GLN A 112 -22.70 0.83 -6.97
N THR A 113 -23.76 1.20 -6.24
CA THR A 113 -23.88 2.51 -5.56
C THR A 113 -23.73 2.40 -4.04
N THR A 114 -23.78 1.20 -3.50
CA THR A 114 -23.60 0.93 -2.08
C THR A 114 -22.12 1.05 -1.71
N LYS A 115 -21.86 1.55 -0.50
CA LYS A 115 -20.52 1.60 0.12
C LYS A 115 -20.47 0.86 1.46
N ASN A 116 -21.55 0.17 1.81
CA ASN A 116 -21.72 -0.52 3.08
C ASN A 116 -21.71 -2.04 2.84
N LEU A 117 -20.70 -2.73 3.36
CA LEU A 117 -20.55 -4.18 3.24
C LEU A 117 -21.76 -4.97 3.75
N GLY A 118 -22.40 -4.50 4.82
CA GLY A 118 -23.58 -5.17 5.38
C GLY A 118 -24.80 -5.07 4.47
N ASP A 119 -24.93 -3.99 3.71
CA ASP A 119 -26.00 -3.86 2.72
C ASP A 119 -25.66 -4.61 1.43
N GLU A 120 -24.38 -4.66 1.02
CA GLU A 120 -23.92 -5.49 -0.09
C GLU A 120 -24.18 -6.97 0.16
N ASP A 121 -23.81 -7.48 1.35
CA ASP A 121 -24.03 -8.87 1.73
C ASP A 121 -25.53 -9.24 1.67
N LYS A 122 -26.41 -8.33 2.12
CA LYS A 122 -27.86 -8.53 2.04
C LYS A 122 -28.35 -8.54 0.59
N ILE A 123 -27.89 -7.60 -0.23
CA ILE A 123 -28.32 -7.52 -1.64
C ILE A 123 -27.83 -8.76 -2.40
N ILE A 124 -26.60 -9.21 -2.19
CA ILE A 124 -26.07 -10.43 -2.79
C ILE A 124 -26.87 -11.65 -2.33
N ALA A 125 -27.24 -11.73 -1.05
CA ALA A 125 -28.09 -12.81 -0.55
C ALA A 125 -29.48 -12.80 -1.22
N GLU A 126 -30.08 -11.62 -1.43
CA GLU A 126 -31.34 -11.49 -2.16
C GLU A 126 -31.21 -11.94 -3.62
N ILE A 127 -30.15 -11.53 -4.32
CA ILE A 127 -29.90 -11.97 -5.71
C ILE A 127 -29.72 -13.49 -5.77
N LYS A 128 -28.97 -14.09 -4.85
CA LYS A 128 -28.81 -15.55 -4.74
C LYS A 128 -30.14 -16.26 -4.55
N GLY A 129 -31.00 -15.72 -3.68
CA GLY A 129 -32.34 -16.26 -3.48
C GLY A 129 -33.17 -16.25 -4.77
N ILE A 130 -33.18 -15.11 -5.48
CA ILE A 130 -33.92 -15.00 -6.75
C ILE A 130 -33.34 -15.94 -7.82
N LEU A 131 -32.02 -16.09 -7.89
CA LEU A 131 -31.37 -17.01 -8.82
C LEU A 131 -31.65 -18.48 -8.51
N ALA A 132 -31.73 -18.85 -7.23
CA ALA A 132 -32.13 -20.20 -6.81
C ALA A 132 -33.60 -20.49 -7.16
N ASP A 133 -34.51 -19.56 -6.86
CA ASP A 133 -35.92 -19.66 -7.27
C ASP A 133 -36.07 -19.74 -8.79
N PHE A 134 -35.26 -18.98 -9.53
CA PHE A 134 -35.17 -19.06 -10.99
C PHE A 134 -34.72 -20.45 -11.44
N GLY A 135 -33.65 -21.00 -10.86
CA GLY A 135 -33.15 -22.34 -11.19
C GLY A 135 -34.24 -23.40 -11.03
N HIS A 136 -34.94 -23.42 -9.90
CA HIS A 136 -36.03 -24.35 -9.64
C HIS A 136 -37.21 -24.19 -10.62
N ALA A 137 -37.57 -22.96 -10.98
CA ALA A 137 -38.63 -22.69 -11.94
C ALA A 137 -38.27 -23.18 -13.36
N VAL A 138 -37.01 -23.01 -13.75
CA VAL A 138 -36.50 -23.39 -15.07
C VAL A 138 -36.32 -24.91 -15.18
N GLU A 139 -35.82 -25.57 -14.14
CA GLU A 139 -35.76 -27.03 -14.06
C GLU A 139 -37.15 -27.67 -14.12
N SER A 140 -38.14 -27.10 -13.43
CA SER A 140 -39.53 -27.56 -13.48
C SER A 140 -40.15 -27.45 -14.88
N ALA A 141 -39.62 -26.56 -15.72
CA ALA A 141 -39.98 -26.41 -17.13
C ALA A 141 -39.18 -27.34 -18.06
N GLY A 142 -38.33 -28.22 -17.52
CA GLY A 142 -37.49 -29.15 -18.28
C GLY A 142 -36.28 -28.50 -18.93
N ILE A 143 -35.90 -27.29 -18.51
CA ILE A 143 -34.76 -26.54 -19.05
C ILE A 143 -33.62 -26.61 -18.03
N THR A 144 -32.41 -26.93 -18.49
CA THR A 144 -31.22 -26.89 -17.64
C THR A 144 -30.56 -25.52 -17.75
N ALA A 145 -30.39 -24.83 -16.63
CA ALA A 145 -29.75 -23.51 -16.57
C ALA A 145 -28.82 -23.40 -15.37
N ALA A 146 -27.53 -23.20 -15.61
CA ALA A 146 -26.53 -23.07 -14.56
C ALA A 146 -26.40 -21.62 -14.10
N TYR A 147 -27.05 -21.29 -12.98
CA TYR A 147 -26.96 -19.95 -12.37
C TYR A 147 -25.80 -19.80 -11.36
N SER A 148 -25.13 -20.90 -11.00
CA SER A 148 -24.02 -20.91 -10.04
C SER A 148 -22.86 -20.01 -10.46
N GLY A 149 -22.55 -19.93 -11.76
CA GLY A 149 -21.48 -19.06 -12.25
C GLY A 149 -21.72 -17.57 -11.96
N VAL A 150 -22.97 -17.10 -12.04
CA VAL A 150 -23.32 -15.71 -11.65
C VAL A 150 -23.11 -15.52 -10.16
N VAL A 151 -23.49 -16.50 -9.35
CA VAL A 151 -23.31 -16.48 -7.89
C VAL A 151 -21.84 -16.44 -7.50
N ASP A 152 -21.00 -17.23 -8.17
CA ASP A 152 -19.55 -17.29 -7.91
C ASP A 152 -18.88 -15.95 -8.21
N ILE A 153 -19.22 -15.31 -9.34
CA ILE A 153 -18.69 -13.99 -9.69
C ILE A 153 -19.14 -12.92 -8.68
N LEU A 154 -20.40 -12.94 -8.23
CA LEU A 154 -20.88 -12.00 -7.20
C LEU A 154 -20.14 -12.18 -5.87
N ASN A 155 -19.83 -13.43 -5.49
CA ASN A 155 -19.04 -13.73 -4.29
C ASN A 155 -17.60 -13.24 -4.43
N GLU A 156 -17.00 -13.40 -5.60
CA GLU A 156 -15.65 -12.93 -5.87
C GLU A 156 -15.58 -11.40 -5.88
N ALA A 157 -16.58 -10.72 -6.43
CA ALA A 157 -16.68 -9.25 -6.41
C ALA A 157 -16.72 -8.75 -4.96
N ASN A 158 -17.60 -9.33 -4.14
CA ASN A 158 -17.72 -9.01 -2.72
C ASN A 158 -16.44 -9.28 -1.93
N SER A 159 -15.79 -10.42 -2.21
CA SER A 159 -14.51 -10.76 -1.57
C SER A 159 -13.42 -9.75 -1.92
N SER A 160 -13.37 -9.31 -3.18
CA SER A 160 -12.44 -8.26 -3.63
C SER A 160 -12.70 -6.93 -2.93
N HIS A 161 -13.97 -6.56 -2.72
CA HIS A 161 -14.33 -5.34 -1.98
C HIS A 161 -13.93 -5.42 -0.50
N LYS A 162 -14.20 -6.56 0.15
CA LYS A 162 -13.80 -6.81 1.55
C LYS A 162 -12.29 -6.72 1.72
N GLU A 163 -11.53 -7.31 0.80
CA GLU A 163 -10.07 -7.21 0.79
C GLU A 163 -9.61 -5.76 0.62
N MET A 164 -10.22 -5.01 -0.31
CA MET A 164 -9.90 -3.60 -0.55
C MET A 164 -10.11 -2.74 0.70
N LEU A 165 -11.25 -2.89 1.38
CA LEU A 165 -11.55 -2.15 2.61
C LEU A 165 -10.66 -2.54 3.79
N ALA A 166 -10.22 -3.80 3.85
CA ALA A 166 -9.27 -4.24 4.88
C ALA A 166 -7.91 -3.53 4.75
N ILE A 167 -7.53 -3.12 3.53
CA ILE A 167 -6.25 -2.47 3.26
C ILE A 167 -6.36 -0.95 3.02
N SER A 168 -7.56 -0.38 2.89
CA SER A 168 -7.74 1.03 2.52
C SER A 168 -7.20 2.03 3.55
N GLY A 169 -7.12 1.64 4.83
CA GLY A 169 -6.54 2.46 5.90
C GLY A 169 -5.03 2.29 6.10
N ILE A 170 -4.39 1.41 5.34
CA ILE A 170 -2.94 1.15 5.43
C ILE A 170 -2.14 2.33 4.85
N PRO A 171 -2.47 2.89 3.67
CA PRO A 171 -1.71 4.01 3.09
C PRO A 171 -1.58 5.23 4.01
N GLU A 172 -2.66 5.65 4.68
CA GLU A 172 -2.64 6.79 5.59
C GLU A 172 -1.70 6.57 6.79
N LYS A 173 -1.69 5.35 7.34
CA LYS A 173 -0.77 4.99 8.43
C LYS A 173 0.69 4.99 7.98
N HIS A 174 0.98 4.45 6.80
CA HIS A 174 2.33 4.46 6.24
C HIS A 174 2.81 5.87 5.91
N ALA A 175 1.94 6.72 5.37
CA ALA A 175 2.29 8.11 5.07
C ALA A 175 2.73 8.87 6.33
N GLY A 176 2.03 8.68 7.46
CA GLY A 176 2.42 9.23 8.75
C GLY A 176 3.78 8.71 9.24
N ALA A 177 4.02 7.40 9.13
CA ALA A 177 5.29 6.79 9.52
C ALA A 177 6.47 7.26 8.64
N ILE A 178 6.26 7.36 7.32
CA ILE A 178 7.26 7.86 6.37
C ILE A 178 7.61 9.31 6.67
N SER A 179 6.62 10.16 6.96
CA SER A 179 6.86 11.55 7.33
C SER A 179 7.73 11.68 8.58
N GLU A 180 7.55 10.81 9.57
CA GLU A 180 8.37 10.80 10.78
C GLU A 180 9.79 10.29 10.52
N LEU A 181 9.93 9.22 9.71
CA LEU A 181 11.25 8.72 9.28
C LEU A 181 12.02 9.78 8.48
N ASP A 182 11.37 10.44 7.53
CA ASP A 182 11.99 11.49 6.71
C ASP A 182 12.43 12.68 7.57
N LYS A 183 11.69 13.02 8.63
CA LYS A 183 12.11 14.04 9.60
C LYS A 183 13.38 13.63 10.36
N GLN A 184 13.44 12.40 10.86
CA GLN A 184 14.62 11.88 11.58
C GLN A 184 15.84 11.79 10.66
N ILE A 185 15.64 11.36 9.40
CA ILE A 185 16.69 11.34 8.37
C ILE A 185 17.25 12.74 8.16
N ASN A 186 16.39 13.74 7.94
CA ASN A 186 16.83 15.13 7.71
C ASN A 186 17.62 15.70 8.90
N GLU A 187 17.20 15.44 10.13
CA GLU A 187 17.91 15.86 11.34
C GLU A 187 19.30 15.21 11.44
N LEU A 188 19.39 13.89 11.18
CA LEU A 188 20.65 13.15 11.19
C LEU A 188 21.59 13.55 10.06
N GLU A 189 21.08 13.79 8.85
CA GLU A 189 21.88 14.29 7.73
C GLU A 189 22.53 15.63 8.06
N GLY A 190 21.79 16.53 8.71
CA GLY A 190 22.33 17.81 9.20
C GLY A 190 23.52 17.59 10.15
N ARG A 191 23.39 16.66 11.11
CA ARG A 191 24.45 16.34 12.07
C ARG A 191 25.66 15.67 11.40
N CYS A 192 25.41 14.70 10.52
CA CYS A 192 26.45 14.01 9.75
C CYS A 192 27.24 14.98 8.87
N ASN A 193 26.56 15.91 8.18
CA ASN A 193 27.21 16.94 7.37
C ASN A 193 28.05 17.91 8.21
N TRP A 194 27.55 18.32 9.38
CA TRP A 194 28.33 19.12 10.32
C TRP A 194 29.59 18.40 10.78
N LEU A 195 29.48 17.10 11.12
CA LEU A 195 30.62 16.29 11.55
C LEU A 195 31.65 16.12 10.44
N LYS A 196 31.23 15.83 9.20
CA LYS A 196 32.12 15.77 8.03
C LYS A 196 32.93 17.05 7.89
N ASN A 197 32.26 18.21 7.91
CA ASN A 197 32.92 19.52 7.80
C ASN A 197 33.89 19.78 8.96
N ARG A 198 33.56 19.33 10.18
CA ARG A 198 34.45 19.47 11.34
C ARG A 198 35.66 18.57 11.26
N VAL A 199 35.49 17.31 10.86
CA VAL A 199 36.60 16.38 10.64
C VAL A 199 37.54 16.94 9.57
N GLU A 200 37.02 17.43 8.44
CA GLU A 200 37.79 18.10 7.38
C GLU A 200 38.60 19.27 7.93
N SER A 201 37.96 20.18 8.67
CA SER A 201 38.59 21.36 9.27
C SER A 201 39.72 20.97 10.25
N HIS A 202 39.50 19.98 11.10
CA HIS A 202 40.50 19.51 12.04
C HIS A 202 41.66 18.75 11.36
N ARG A 203 41.41 18.01 10.28
CA ARG A 203 42.47 17.40 9.45
C ARG A 203 43.35 18.45 8.81
N ASN A 204 42.76 19.50 8.25
CA ASN A 204 43.50 20.61 7.64
C ASN A 204 44.35 21.36 8.67
N ALA A 205 43.79 21.64 9.85
CA ALA A 205 44.53 22.26 10.95
C ALA A 205 45.67 21.37 11.46
N LEU A 206 45.42 20.06 11.62
CA LEU A 206 46.44 19.10 12.04
C LEU A 206 47.62 19.08 11.06
N SER A 207 47.35 19.03 9.75
CA SER A 207 48.35 19.07 8.69
C SER A 207 49.22 20.34 8.75
N HIS A 208 48.58 21.50 8.99
CA HIS A 208 49.29 22.76 9.19
C HIS A 208 50.25 22.71 10.38
N TRP A 209 49.77 22.28 11.56
CA TRP A 209 50.59 22.22 12.76
C TRP A 209 51.70 21.16 12.69
N GLN A 210 51.46 20.03 12.02
CA GLN A 210 52.48 19.02 11.75
C GLN A 210 53.58 19.56 10.83
N THR A 211 53.22 20.33 9.81
CA THR A 211 54.19 21.02 8.93
C THR A 211 55.02 22.02 9.72
N GLN A 212 54.38 22.80 10.59
CA GLN A 212 55.05 23.78 11.44
C GLN A 212 55.97 23.13 12.48
N LYS A 213 55.65 21.91 12.95
CA LYS A 213 56.53 21.11 13.81
C LYS A 213 57.78 20.60 13.08
N GLY A 214 57.65 20.22 11.81
CA GLY A 214 58.77 19.68 11.00
C GLY A 214 59.63 20.73 10.29
N GLY A 215 59.18 21.99 10.27
CA GLY A 215 59.91 23.13 9.73
C GLY A 215 60.66 23.98 10.78
N ILE A 216 60.63 23.55 12.05
CA ILE A 216 61.47 24.03 13.16
C ILE A 216 62.60 23.03 13.35
#